data_AF-A0A7K4NYS1-F1
#
_entry.id   AF-A0A7K4NYS1-F1
#
_cell.length_a   1.000
_cell.length_b   1.000
_cell.length_c   1.000
_cell.angle_alpha   90.00
_cell.angle_beta   90.00
_cell.angle_gamma   90.00
#
_symmetry.space_group_name_H-M   'P 1'
#
loop_
_entity.id
_entity.type
_entity.pdbx_description
1 polymer ?
#
loop_
_entity_poly.entity_id
_entity_poly.type
_entity_poly.pdbx_seq_one_letter_code
_entity_poly.pdbx_strand_id
1 'polypeptide(L)'
;MGLARDFLNALTADGVIIVGGGSGTLSEVCAAYMYKKPMVAIRNIKSSIEPYIDGFLDHRENIKIVGVDTPSDAVKKILKLIAKSYKSDTESTDAEIIDDFNKIKSGEVSRMAQKSSG
;
A
#
# COMPACT_ATOMS: atom_id res chain seq x y z
N MET A 1 -9.47 -16.63 19.37
CA MET A 1 -8.53 -15.54 19.02
C MET A 1 -7.48 -15.91 17.97
N GLY A 2 -7.60 -17.05 17.25
CA GLY A 2 -6.56 -17.46 16.28
C GLY A 2 -6.33 -16.49 15.11
N LEU A 3 -7.39 -15.82 14.63
CA LEU A 3 -7.36 -14.93 13.46
C LEU A 3 -6.80 -13.51 13.74
N ALA A 4 -6.67 -13.12 15.00
CA ALA A 4 -6.11 -11.81 15.35
C ALA A 4 -4.62 -11.72 14.99
N ARG A 5 -3.93 -12.86 14.96
CA ARG A 5 -2.52 -12.96 14.57
C ARG A 5 -2.33 -12.52 13.12
N ASP A 6 -3.20 -12.90 12.20
CA ASP A 6 -3.05 -12.61 10.77
C ASP A 6 -3.02 -11.08 10.54
N PHE A 7 -3.92 -10.36 11.21
CA PHE A 7 -3.94 -8.90 11.19
C PHE A 7 -2.70 -8.30 11.86
N LEU A 8 -2.28 -8.82 13.02
CA LEU A 8 -1.07 -8.33 13.70
C LEU A 8 0.18 -8.47 12.82
N ASN A 9 0.36 -9.63 12.17
CA ASN A 9 1.46 -9.88 11.24
C ASN A 9 1.42 -8.93 10.04
N ALA A 10 0.25 -8.80 9.40
CA ALA A 10 0.10 -7.94 8.23
C ALA A 10 0.31 -6.45 8.55
N LEU A 11 -0.19 -5.99 9.71
CA LEU A 11 -0.14 -4.58 10.10
C LEU A 11 1.25 -4.13 10.55
N THR A 12 2.03 -5.02 11.18
CA THR A 12 3.39 -4.73 11.64
C THR A 12 4.42 -4.75 10.51
N ALA A 13 4.08 -5.27 9.34
CA ALA A 13 4.96 -5.31 8.18
C ALA A 13 4.85 -4.04 7.32
N ASP A 14 5.96 -3.61 6.73
CA ASP A 14 5.98 -2.55 5.69
C ASP A 14 5.63 -3.10 4.31
N GLY A 15 5.79 -4.41 4.09
CA GLY A 15 5.42 -5.11 2.86
C GLY A 15 5.44 -6.62 3.06
N VAL A 16 4.77 -7.36 2.18
CA VAL A 16 4.55 -8.80 2.31
C VAL A 16 5.13 -9.56 1.11
N ILE A 17 5.92 -10.60 1.40
CA ILE A 17 6.30 -11.62 0.41
C ILE A 17 5.49 -12.89 0.69
N ILE A 18 4.82 -13.41 -0.33
CA ILE A 18 3.95 -14.58 -0.26
C ILE A 18 4.68 -15.79 -0.85
N VAL A 19 4.77 -16.88 -0.08
CA VAL A 19 5.46 -18.11 -0.45
C VAL A 19 4.53 -19.31 -0.26
N GLY A 20 3.83 -19.72 -1.33
CA GLY A 20 2.90 -20.84 -1.28
C GLY A 20 1.72 -20.61 -0.32
N GLY A 21 1.17 -21.69 0.24
CA GLY A 21 0.25 -21.64 1.38
C GLY A 21 -1.23 -21.87 1.07
N GLY A 22 -2.04 -22.01 2.11
CA GLY A 22 -3.47 -22.35 2.02
C GLY A 22 -4.39 -21.19 2.42
N SER A 23 -5.52 -21.53 3.02
CA SER A 23 -6.50 -20.57 3.55
C SER A 23 -5.93 -19.59 4.58
N GLY A 24 -4.97 -20.02 5.41
CA GLY A 24 -4.28 -19.14 6.36
C GLY A 24 -3.49 -18.04 5.66
N THR A 25 -2.73 -18.39 4.62
CA THR A 25 -2.03 -17.41 3.79
C THR A 25 -2.98 -16.48 3.05
N LEU A 26 -4.11 -17.00 2.55
CA LEU A 26 -5.15 -16.16 1.97
C LEU A 26 -5.71 -15.15 2.99
N SER A 27 -5.92 -15.56 4.24
CA SER A 27 -6.36 -14.68 5.34
C SER A 27 -5.34 -13.55 5.62
N GLU A 28 -4.05 -13.88 5.73
CA GLU A 28 -2.98 -12.90 5.90
C GLU A 28 -2.86 -11.95 4.70
N VAL A 29 -3.05 -12.46 3.48
CA VAL A 29 -3.06 -11.66 2.25
C VAL A 29 -4.25 -10.71 2.21
N CYS A 30 -5.45 -11.16 2.61
CA CYS A 30 -6.62 -10.30 2.76
C CYS A 30 -6.34 -9.16 3.75
N ALA A 31 -5.77 -9.47 4.92
CA ALA A 31 -5.44 -8.46 5.93
C ALA A 31 -4.44 -7.43 5.37
N ALA A 32 -3.35 -7.87 4.74
CA ALA A 32 -2.37 -6.98 4.14
C ALA A 32 -2.95 -6.11 3.02
N TYR A 33 -3.81 -6.68 2.17
CA TYR A 33 -4.48 -5.97 1.08
C TYR A 33 -5.41 -4.86 1.58
N MET A 34 -6.18 -5.13 2.64
CA MET A 34 -7.07 -4.13 3.27
C MET A 34 -6.32 -2.89 3.75
N TYR A 35 -5.07 -3.07 4.19
CA TYR A 35 -4.20 -1.98 4.66
C TYR A 35 -3.19 -1.52 3.62
N LYS A 36 -3.44 -1.83 2.34
CA LYS A 36 -2.67 -1.39 1.18
C LYS A 36 -1.16 -1.70 1.30
N LYS A 37 -0.80 -2.78 2.00
CA LYS A 37 0.60 -3.18 2.12
C LYS A 37 1.11 -3.61 0.75
N PRO A 38 2.29 -3.16 0.29
CA PRO A 38 2.94 -3.71 -0.90
C PRO A 38 3.06 -5.24 -0.83
N MET A 39 2.77 -5.93 -1.93
CA MET A 39 2.73 -7.41 -1.95
C MET A 39 3.47 -7.99 -3.15
N VAL A 40 4.27 -9.02 -2.90
CA VAL A 40 4.96 -9.80 -3.93
C VAL A 40 4.74 -11.29 -3.70
N ALA A 41 4.35 -12.04 -4.72
CA ALA A 41 4.16 -13.49 -4.66
C ALA A 41 5.20 -14.23 -5.50
N ILE A 42 5.77 -15.31 -4.96
CA ILE A 42 6.64 -16.19 -5.74
C ILE A 42 5.77 -17.19 -6.52
N ARG A 43 5.88 -17.18 -7.85
CA ARG A 43 5.13 -18.07 -8.74
C ARG A 43 5.62 -19.51 -8.63
N ASN A 44 4.84 -20.43 -9.20
CA ASN A 44 5.15 -21.86 -9.28
C ASN A 44 5.26 -22.57 -7.92
N ILE A 45 4.66 -21.99 -6.87
CA ILE A 45 4.53 -22.61 -5.54
C ILE A 45 3.04 -22.69 -5.23
N LYS A 46 2.55 -23.89 -4.89
CA LYS A 46 1.13 -24.13 -4.57
C LYS A 46 0.61 -23.12 -3.56
N SER A 47 -0.34 -22.28 -3.98
CA SER A 47 -0.93 -21.26 -3.12
C SER A 47 -2.42 -21.03 -3.37
N SER A 48 -3.18 -20.80 -2.30
CA SER A 48 -4.56 -20.31 -2.41
C SER A 48 -4.67 -18.92 -3.05
N ILE A 49 -3.56 -18.17 -3.19
CA ILE A 49 -3.57 -16.85 -3.83
C ILE A 49 -3.21 -16.86 -5.32
N GLU A 50 -2.91 -18.02 -5.91
CA GLU A 50 -2.51 -18.15 -7.33
C GLU A 50 -3.40 -17.38 -8.31
N PRO A 51 -4.74 -17.41 -8.21
CA PRO A 51 -5.62 -16.70 -9.15
C PRO A 51 -5.48 -15.18 -9.13
N TYR A 52 -4.88 -14.61 -8.08
CA TYR A 52 -4.75 -13.17 -7.86
C TYR A 52 -3.35 -12.64 -8.15
N ILE A 53 -2.39 -13.53 -8.46
CA ILE A 53 -1.03 -13.12 -8.85
C ILE A 53 -1.10 -12.31 -10.15
N ASP A 54 -0.35 -11.21 -10.19
CA ASP A 54 -0.37 -10.22 -11.27
C ASP A 54 -1.72 -9.53 -11.49
N GLY A 55 -2.60 -9.60 -10.49
CA GLY A 55 -3.90 -8.93 -10.45
C GLY A 55 -4.19 -8.32 -9.08
N PHE A 56 -5.48 -8.26 -8.75
CA PHE A 56 -6.01 -7.68 -7.53
C PHE A 56 -6.87 -8.70 -6.79
N LEU A 57 -6.96 -8.56 -5.47
CA LEU A 57 -7.74 -9.48 -4.63
C LEU A 57 -9.24 -9.24 -4.74
N ASP A 58 -9.64 -8.00 -5.05
CA ASP A 58 -11.04 -7.61 -5.21
C ASP A 58 -11.21 -6.52 -6.28
N HIS A 59 -12.47 -6.17 -6.55
CA HIS A 59 -12.89 -5.15 -7.51
C HIS A 59 -12.47 -3.72 -7.17
N ARG A 60 -11.92 -3.46 -5.97
CA ARG A 60 -11.46 -2.13 -5.57
C ARG A 60 -10.05 -1.83 -6.06
N GLU A 61 -9.33 -2.86 -6.50
CA GLU A 61 -8.02 -2.75 -7.14
C GLU A 61 -6.99 -1.90 -6.37
N ASN A 62 -7.02 -1.97 -5.04
CA ASN A 62 -6.22 -1.10 -4.17
C ASN A 62 -4.71 -1.34 -4.32
N ILE A 63 -4.29 -2.61 -4.31
CA ILE A 63 -2.88 -3.01 -4.45
C ILE A 63 -2.78 -4.22 -5.35
N LYS A 64 -1.89 -4.12 -6.35
CA LYS A 64 -1.57 -5.25 -7.21
C LYS A 64 -0.65 -6.25 -6.49
N ILE A 65 -0.98 -7.54 -6.53
CA ILE A 65 -0.07 -8.60 -6.08
C ILE A 65 0.92 -8.87 -7.20
N VAL A 66 2.19 -8.52 -7.02
CA VAL A 66 3.18 -8.67 -8.09
C VAL A 66 3.79 -10.06 -8.07
N GLY A 67 3.69 -10.82 -9.16
CA GLY A 67 4.36 -12.10 -9.27
C GLY A 67 5.85 -11.97 -9.62
N VAL A 68 6.68 -12.84 -9.05
CA VAL A 68 8.10 -13.03 -9.38
C VAL A 68 8.45 -14.51 -9.38
N ASP A 69 9.57 -14.88 -10.01
CA ASP A 69 9.92 -16.30 -10.20
C ASP A 69 11.06 -16.78 -9.29
N THR A 70 11.74 -15.86 -8.58
CA THR A 70 12.84 -16.21 -7.66
C THR A 70 12.73 -15.48 -6.32
N PRO A 71 13.26 -16.07 -5.22
CA PRO A 71 13.35 -15.38 -3.93
C PRO A 71 14.15 -14.06 -3.99
N SER A 72 15.21 -14.00 -4.80
CA SER A 72 16.02 -12.79 -4.95
C SER A 72 15.20 -11.65 -5.56
N ASP A 73 14.39 -11.97 -6.58
CA ASP A 73 13.52 -10.99 -7.22
C ASP A 73 12.40 -10.55 -6.27
N ALA A 74 11.90 -11.45 -5.42
CA ALA A 74 10.91 -11.11 -4.40
C ALA A 74 11.42 -10.03 -3.45
N VAL A 75 12.61 -10.21 -2.90
CA VAL A 75 13.25 -9.25 -1.99
C VAL A 75 13.53 -7.93 -2.69
N LYS A 76 14.15 -7.96 -3.88
CA LYS A 76 14.43 -6.73 -4.66
C LYS A 76 13.16 -5.97 -4.98
N LYS A 77 12.10 -6.68 -5.37
CA LYS A 77 10.83 -6.08 -5.79
C LYS A 77 10.08 -5.47 -4.60
N ILE A 78 10.00 -6.17 -3.47
CA ILE A 78 9.27 -5.66 -2.31
C ILE A 78 9.93 -4.39 -1.75
N LEU A 79 11.27 -4.37 -1.65
CA LEU A 79 12.01 -3.19 -1.18
C LEU A 79 11.78 -1.98 -2.09
N LYS A 80 11.74 -2.19 -3.41
CA LYS A 80 11.43 -1.14 -4.37
C LYS A 80 10.00 -0.60 -4.19
N LEU A 81 9.02 -1.47 -3.94
CA LEU A 81 7.63 -1.06 -3.74
C LEU A 81 7.44 -0.29 -2.42
N ILE A 82 8.05 -0.77 -1.33
CA ILE A 82 8.05 -0.08 -0.03
C ILE A 82 8.65 1.33 -0.17
N ALA A 83 9.83 1.45 -0.77
CA ALA A 83 10.47 2.74 -0.98
C ALA A 83 9.63 3.70 -1.85
N LYS A 84 8.89 3.18 -2.83
CA LYS A 84 7.96 3.98 -3.64
C LYS A 84 6.76 4.48 -2.81
N SER A 85 6.20 3.62 -1.96
CA SER A 85 5.06 3.98 -1.10
C SER A 85 5.41 5.13 -0.17
N TYR A 86 6.59 5.10 0.47
CA TYR A 86 7.01 6.21 1.32
C TYR A 86 7.20 7.52 0.56
N LYS A 87 7.75 7.48 -0.66
CA LYS A 87 7.94 8.69 -1.47
C LYS A 87 6.62 9.32 -1.89
N SER A 88 5.61 8.51 -2.26
CA SER A 88 4.30 9.05 -2.60
C SER A 88 3.62 9.72 -1.42
N ASP A 89 3.79 9.18 -0.21
CA ASP A 89 3.20 9.75 1.00
C ASP A 89 3.86 11.09 1.37
N THR A 90 5.19 11.22 1.17
CA THR A 90 5.90 12.48 1.45
C THR A 90 5.67 13.55 0.40
N GLU A 91 5.66 13.20 -0.89
CA GLU A 91 5.50 14.17 -1.99
C GLU A 91 4.13 14.85 -1.96
N SER A 92 3.05 14.15 -1.60
CA SER A 92 1.74 14.77 -1.45
C SER A 92 1.70 15.79 -0.31
N THR A 93 2.30 15.44 0.83
CA THR A 93 2.31 16.33 2.01
C THR A 93 3.18 17.56 1.77
N ASP A 94 4.35 17.40 1.15
CA ASP A 94 5.22 18.53 0.83
C ASP A 94 4.56 19.48 -0.19
N ALA A 95 3.88 18.93 -1.20
CA ALA A 95 3.16 19.73 -2.19
C ALA A 95 2.00 20.54 -1.57
N GLU A 96 1.21 19.93 -0.68
CA GLU A 96 0.12 20.60 0.05
C GLU A 96 0.66 21.73 0.94
N ILE A 97 1.74 21.49 1.69
CA ILE A 97 2.37 22.50 2.56
C ILE A 97 2.88 23.68 1.73
N ILE A 98 3.52 23.42 0.58
CA ILE A 98 4.04 24.47 -0.29
C ILE A 98 2.91 25.31 -0.88
N ASP A 99 1.83 24.65 -1.33
CA ASP A 99 0.65 25.34 -1.86
C ASP A 99 -0.01 26.23 -0.80
N ASP A 100 -0.20 25.73 0.41
CA ASP A 100 -0.73 26.50 1.54
C ASP A 100 0.16 27.70 1.89
N PHE A 101 1.48 27.51 1.93
CA PHE A 101 2.42 28.60 2.16
C PHE A 101 2.35 29.69 1.08
N ASN A 102 2.20 29.29 -0.19
CA ASN A 102 2.07 30.22 -1.30
C ASN A 102 0.76 31.02 -1.23
N LYS A 103 -0.37 30.38 -0.87
CA LYS A 103 -1.66 31.07 -0.65
C LYS A 103 -1.59 32.08 0.48
N ILE A 104 -0.84 31.78 1.55
CA ILE A 104 -0.62 32.72 2.66
C ILE A 104 0.19 33.92 2.16
N LYS A 105 1.28 33.69 1.42
CA LYS A 105 2.11 34.77 0.85
C LYS A 105 1.37 35.65 -0.15
N SER A 106 0.47 35.08 -0.96
CA SER A 106 -0.32 35.81 -1.96
C SER A 106 -1.45 36.66 -1.33
N GLY A 107 -1.74 36.45 -0.05
CA GLY A 107 -2.85 37.10 0.66
C GLY A 107 -4.23 36.57 0.26
N GLU A 108 -4.30 35.46 -0.51
CA GLU A 108 -5.55 34.82 -0.93
C GLU A 108 -6.38 34.36 0.28
N VAL A 109 -5.72 33.86 1.32
CA VAL A 109 -6.38 33.42 2.56
C VAL A 109 -7.12 34.58 3.25
N SER A 110 -6.51 35.78 3.26
CA SER A 110 -7.12 36.98 3.83
C SER A 110 -8.29 37.50 2.98
N ARG A 111 -8.21 37.39 1.65
CA ARG A 111 -9.28 37.79 0.71
C ARG A 111 -10.51 36.88 0.82
N MET A 112 -10.32 35.59 1.08
CA MET A 112 -11.41 34.63 1.30
C MET A 112 -12.16 34.91 2.61
N ALA A 113 -11.45 35.25 3.70
CA ALA A 113 -12.06 35.57 4.99
C ALA A 113 -12.96 36.82 4.93
N GLN A 114 -12.58 37.84 4.16
CA GLN A 114 -13.36 39.07 4.00
C GLN A 114 -14.60 38.92 3.11
N LYS A 115 -14.65 37.92 2.20
CA LYS A 115 -15.82 37.67 1.35
C LYS A 115 -16.95 36.90 2.04
N SER A 116 -16.67 36.19 3.14
CA SER A 116 -17.66 35.40 3.88
C SER A 116 -18.40 36.18 4.98
N SER A 117 -18.02 37.44 5.21
CA SER A 117 -18.53 38.29 6.30
C SER A 117 -19.47 39.41 5.81
N GLY A 118 -19.95 39.32 4.55
CA GLY A 118 -20.90 40.26 3.93
C GLY A 118 -22.23 39.62 3.59
#